data_AF-A0A7C3NSN8-F1
#
_entry.id   AF-A0A7C3NSN8-F1
#
_cell.length_a   1.000
_cell.length_b   1.000
_cell.length_c   1.000
_cell.angle_alpha   90.00
_cell.angle_beta   90.00
_cell.angle_gamma   90.00
#
_symmetry.space_group_name_H-M   'P 1'
#
loop_
_entity.id
_entity.type
_entity.pdbx_description
1 polymer ?
#
loop_
_entity_poly.entity_id
_entity_poly.type
_entity_poly.pdbx_seq_one_letter_code
_entity_poly.pdbx_strand_id
1 'polypeptide(L)'
;MLQNAPKPHPELPNVPLAISLAKTEEGRQFIEIGIHDASAITYLYSLAPGTPKDRVQSLRRAFLETMKDPEFVAETKKAKMDLAPLSGEEVEQTVGRFFKLSPAMVVKLKEILE
;
A
#
# COMPACT_ATOMS: atom_id res chain seq x y z
N MET A 1 4.20 -21.23 8.08
CA MET A 1 3.73 -20.31 7.01
C MET A 1 3.07 -19.12 7.68
N LEU A 2 3.33 -17.89 7.22
CA LEU A 2 2.81 -16.63 7.79
C LEU A 2 2.30 -15.74 6.65
N GLN A 3 1.30 -14.90 6.93
CA GLN A 3 0.83 -13.87 6.00
C GLN A 3 1.47 -12.52 6.32
N ASN A 4 2.08 -11.88 5.31
CA ASN A 4 2.76 -10.58 5.44
C ASN A 4 1.85 -9.39 5.10
N ALA A 5 0.57 -9.63 4.82
CA ALA A 5 -0.40 -8.60 4.50
C ALA A 5 -0.97 -7.96 5.79
N PRO A 6 -1.44 -6.70 5.74
CA PRO A 6 -2.11 -6.05 6.86
C PRO A 6 -3.46 -6.68 7.23
N LYS A 7 -4.06 -7.46 6.32
CA LYS A 7 -5.36 -8.11 6.47
C LYS A 7 -5.27 -9.57 6.01
N PRO A 8 -6.06 -10.48 6.60
CA PRO A 8 -6.05 -11.89 6.19
C PRO A 8 -6.57 -12.04 4.76
N HIS A 9 -5.91 -12.88 3.96
CA HIS A 9 -6.37 -13.26 2.65
C HIS A 9 -7.57 -14.22 2.77
N PRO A 10 -8.68 -14.03 2.03
CA PRO A 10 -9.87 -14.88 2.10
C PRO A 10 -9.59 -16.37 1.87
N GLU A 11 -8.61 -16.69 1.01
CA GLU A 11 -8.23 -18.07 0.69
C GLU A 11 -7.25 -18.70 1.71
N LEU A 12 -6.73 -17.92 2.67
CA LEU A 12 -5.78 -18.38 3.69
C LEU A 12 -6.30 -18.16 5.13
N PRO A 13 -7.53 -18.59 5.47
CA PRO A 13 -8.16 -18.23 6.75
C PRO A 13 -7.41 -18.77 7.99
N ASN A 14 -6.66 -19.86 7.83
CA ASN A 14 -5.96 -20.53 8.95
C ASN A 14 -4.48 -20.16 9.07
N VAL A 15 -3.96 -19.28 8.20
CA VAL A 15 -2.57 -18.83 8.25
C VAL A 15 -2.52 -17.53 9.06
N PRO A 16 -1.76 -17.43 10.17
CA PRO A 16 -1.74 -16.22 10.97
C PRO A 16 -1.03 -15.06 10.26
N LEU A 17 -1.41 -13.83 10.61
CA LEU A 17 -0.73 -12.61 10.16
C LEU A 17 0.58 -12.43 10.93
N ALA A 18 1.67 -12.11 10.24
CA ALA A 18 2.96 -11.85 10.87
C ALA A 18 2.88 -10.77 11.95
N ILE A 19 2.12 -9.70 11.69
CA ILE A 19 1.92 -8.59 12.65
C ILE A 19 1.28 -9.04 13.97
N SER A 20 0.43 -10.08 13.95
CA SER A 20 -0.22 -10.59 15.16
C SER A 20 0.75 -11.29 16.11
N LEU A 21 1.96 -11.62 15.63
CA LEU A 21 3.02 -12.27 16.40
C LEU A 21 4.06 -11.28 16.94
N ALA A 22 3.89 -9.98 16.68
CA ALA A 22 4.78 -8.95 17.21
C ALA A 22 4.73 -8.94 18.74
N LYS A 23 5.90 -9.08 19.37
CA LYS A 23 6.03 -9.12 20.85
C LYS A 23 6.11 -7.73 21.49
N THR A 24 6.44 -6.72 20.71
CA THR A 24 6.63 -5.34 21.16
C THR A 24 5.96 -4.38 20.20
N GLU A 25 5.57 -3.21 20.72
CA GLU A 25 5.01 -2.14 19.89
C GLU A 25 5.98 -1.69 18.80
N GLU A 26 7.27 -1.58 19.14
CA GLU A 26 8.32 -1.27 18.16
C GLU A 26 8.41 -2.34 17.05
N GLY A 27 8.37 -3.63 17.41
CA GLY A 27 8.35 -4.71 16.42
C GLY A 27 7.11 -4.68 15.53
N ARG A 28 5.95 -4.31 16.10
CA ARG A 28 4.70 -4.12 15.36
C ARG A 28 4.83 -2.98 14.35
N GLN A 29 5.40 -1.84 14.76
CA GLN A 29 5.65 -0.69 13.90
C GLN A 29 6.60 -1.04 12.74
N PHE A 30 7.66 -1.82 12.98
CA PHE A 30 8.54 -2.27 11.89
C PHE A 30 7.82 -3.12 10.85
N ILE A 31 6.91 -4.01 11.27
CA ILE A 31 6.09 -4.78 10.34
C ILE A 31 5.12 -3.86 9.58
N GLU A 32 4.48 -2.92 10.26
CA GLU A 32 3.58 -1.95 9.60
C GLU A 32 4.32 -1.12 8.54
N ILE A 33 5.48 -0.57 8.88
CA ILE A 33 6.19 0.37 8.00
C ILE A 33 6.98 -0.39 6.93
N GLY A 34 7.82 -1.33 7.36
CA GLY A 34 8.78 -2.02 6.49
C GLY A 34 8.17 -3.11 5.63
N ILE A 35 7.00 -3.64 6.02
CA ILE A 35 6.30 -4.69 5.26
C ILE A 35 5.01 -4.12 4.68
N HIS A 36 4.08 -3.66 5.51
CA HIS A 36 2.74 -3.30 5.02
C HIS A 36 2.75 -2.02 4.17
N ASP A 37 3.26 -0.91 4.69
CA ASP A 37 3.28 0.37 3.98
C ASP A 37 4.20 0.31 2.76
N ALA A 38 5.35 -0.36 2.89
CA ALA A 38 6.31 -0.53 1.80
C ALA A 38 5.75 -1.37 0.64
N SER A 39 4.88 -2.35 0.91
CA SER A 39 4.25 -3.18 -0.13
C SER A 39 2.89 -2.66 -0.58
N ALA A 40 2.30 -1.67 0.11
CA ALA A 40 0.96 -1.16 -0.19
C ALA A 40 0.85 -0.54 -1.60
N ILE A 41 1.95 0.03 -2.13
CA ILE A 41 1.97 0.70 -3.43
C ILE A 41 2.91 -0.07 -4.36
N THR A 42 2.36 -1.00 -5.14
CA THR A 42 3.14 -1.79 -6.10
C THR A 42 3.38 -1.05 -7.42
N TYR A 43 2.33 -0.42 -7.96
CA TYR A 43 2.39 0.34 -9.22
C TYR A 43 1.97 1.79 -8.95
N LEU A 44 2.95 2.70 -8.99
CA LEU A 44 2.75 4.11 -8.67
C LEU A 44 2.49 4.94 -9.93
N TYR A 45 1.45 5.77 -9.88
CA TYR A 45 1.23 6.88 -10.81
C TYR A 45 1.45 8.19 -10.08
N SER A 46 2.29 9.06 -10.64
CA SER A 46 2.61 10.37 -10.06
C SER A 46 2.59 11.46 -11.11
N LEU A 47 2.35 12.69 -10.67
CA LEU A 47 2.39 13.89 -11.51
C LEU A 47 3.54 14.79 -11.04
N ALA A 48 4.02 15.66 -11.93
CA ALA A 48 5.08 16.60 -11.58
C ALA A 48 4.64 17.58 -10.47
N PRO A 49 5.55 18.02 -9.59
CA PRO A 49 5.28 19.09 -8.65
C PRO A 49 4.74 20.35 -9.36
N GLY A 50 3.76 21.02 -8.75
CA GLY A 50 3.13 22.21 -9.32
C GLY A 50 2.00 21.94 -10.31
N THR A 51 1.65 20.68 -10.59
CA THR A 51 0.44 20.36 -11.36
C THR A 51 -0.80 20.98 -10.70
N PRO A 52 -1.65 21.72 -11.43
CA PRO A 52 -2.85 22.35 -10.88
C PRO A 52 -3.77 21.35 -10.16
N LYS A 53 -4.34 21.76 -9.01
CA LYS A 53 -5.12 20.88 -8.13
C LYS A 53 -6.34 20.28 -8.83
N ASP A 54 -7.02 21.06 -9.66
CA ASP A 54 -8.16 20.62 -10.49
C ASP A 54 -7.76 19.51 -11.48
N ARG A 55 -6.56 19.60 -12.07
CA ARG A 55 -6.01 18.56 -12.94
C ARG A 55 -5.68 17.28 -12.17
N VAL A 56 -5.06 17.40 -11.00
CA VAL A 56 -4.78 16.25 -10.12
C VAL A 56 -6.08 15.53 -9.76
N GLN A 57 -7.09 16.27 -9.33
CA GLN A 57 -8.38 15.70 -8.92
C GLN A 57 -9.13 15.05 -10.09
N SER A 58 -9.04 15.64 -11.29
CA SER A 58 -9.62 15.04 -12.49
C SER A 58 -8.97 13.70 -12.84
N LEU A 59 -7.64 13.60 -12.76
CA LEU A 59 -6.91 12.36 -13.06
C LEU A 59 -7.13 11.27 -11.99
N ARG A 60 -7.17 11.64 -10.70
CA ARG A 60 -7.50 10.69 -9.61
C ARG A 60 -8.87 10.05 -9.82
N ARG A 61 -9.87 10.88 -10.13
CA ARG A 61 -11.23 10.41 -10.39
C ARG A 61 -11.30 9.51 -11.61
N ALA A 62 -10.71 9.93 -12.73
CA ALA A 62 -10.68 9.12 -13.95
C ALA A 62 -10.01 7.76 -13.70
N PHE A 63 -8.90 7.72 -12.97
CA PHE A 63 -8.25 6.47 -12.59
C PHE A 63 -9.18 5.54 -11.82
N LEU A 64 -9.84 6.03 -10.76
CA LEU A 64 -10.75 5.22 -9.94
C LEU A 64 -12.03 4.80 -10.69
N GLU A 65 -12.52 5.62 -11.62
CA GLU A 65 -13.63 5.27 -12.51
C GLU A 65 -13.24 4.13 -13.44
N THR A 66 -12.05 4.18 -14.06
CA THR A 66 -11.53 3.08 -14.90
C THR A 66 -11.39 1.77 -14.13
N MET A 67 -10.93 1.81 -12.88
CA MET A 67 -10.80 0.60 -12.06
C MET A 67 -12.13 -0.09 -11.74
N LYS A 68 -13.25 0.61 -11.93
CA LYS A 68 -14.61 0.10 -11.75
C LYS A 68 -15.34 -0.14 -13.07
N ASP A 69 -14.73 0.22 -14.19
CA ASP A 69 -15.32 0.07 -15.51
C ASP A 69 -15.53 -1.43 -15.84
N PRO A 70 -16.75 -1.85 -16.20
CA PRO A 70 -17.03 -3.27 -16.43
C PRO A 70 -16.20 -3.91 -17.54
N GLU A 71 -15.87 -3.15 -18.60
CA GLU A 71 -15.06 -3.67 -19.70
C GLU A 71 -13.61 -3.85 -19.25
N PHE A 72 -13.05 -2.87 -18.54
CA PHE A 72 -11.71 -2.98 -17.94
C PHE A 72 -11.61 -4.14 -16.94
N VAL A 73 -12.62 -4.31 -16.07
CA VAL A 73 -12.67 -5.43 -15.12
C VAL A 73 -12.79 -6.78 -15.83
N ALA A 74 -13.52 -6.87 -16.94
CA ALA A 74 -13.61 -8.10 -17.72
C ALA A 74 -12.27 -8.48 -18.37
N GLU A 75 -11.55 -7.51 -18.92
CA GLU A 75 -10.25 -7.75 -19.56
C GLU A 75 -9.17 -8.14 -18.54
N THR A 76 -9.14 -7.48 -17.37
CA THR A 76 -8.19 -7.84 -16.30
C THR A 76 -8.41 -9.26 -15.79
N LYS A 77 -9.66 -9.71 -15.67
CA LYS A 77 -9.98 -11.12 -15.36
C LYS A 77 -9.49 -12.09 -16.43
N LYS A 78 -9.67 -11.78 -17.72
CA LYS A 78 -9.15 -12.61 -18.82
C LYS A 78 -7.62 -12.69 -18.77
N ALA A 79 -6.97 -11.58 -18.44
CA ALA A 79 -5.52 -11.50 -18.25
C ALA A 79 -5.02 -12.12 -16.94
N LYS A 80 -5.92 -12.60 -16.06
CA LYS A 80 -5.61 -13.10 -14.71
C LYS A 80 -4.83 -12.08 -13.87
N MET A 81 -5.23 -10.82 -13.97
CA MET A 81 -4.71 -9.71 -13.17
C MET A 81 -5.71 -9.33 -12.09
N ASP A 82 -5.24 -9.32 -10.84
CA ASP A 82 -6.03 -8.83 -9.72
C ASP A 82 -6.01 -7.30 -9.68
N LEU A 83 -7.17 -6.71 -9.36
CA LEU A 83 -7.33 -5.28 -9.18
C LEU A 83 -7.50 -4.94 -7.70
N ALA A 84 -6.55 -4.19 -7.15
CA ALA A 84 -6.59 -3.65 -5.79
C ALA A 84 -6.14 -2.17 -5.81
N PRO A 85 -6.92 -1.26 -6.42
CA PRO A 85 -6.52 0.13 -6.56
C PRO A 85 -6.53 0.86 -5.22
N LEU A 86 -5.58 1.78 -5.05
CA LEU A 86 -5.59 2.79 -3.98
C LEU A 86 -6.03 4.14 -4.54
N SER A 87 -6.80 4.88 -3.75
CA SER A 87 -7.08 6.29 -4.01
C SER A 87 -5.82 7.14 -3.85
N GLY A 88 -5.83 8.33 -4.46
CA GLY A 88 -4.71 9.26 -4.30
C GLY A 88 -4.51 9.69 -2.84
N GLU A 89 -5.58 9.78 -2.07
CA GLU A 89 -5.59 10.10 -0.64
C GLU A 89 -4.97 8.96 0.18
N GLU A 90 -5.27 7.70 -0.12
CA GLU A 90 -4.65 6.54 0.55
C GLU A 90 -3.14 6.46 0.25
N VAL A 91 -2.75 6.78 -1.00
CA VAL A 91 -1.33 6.89 -1.38
C VAL A 91 -0.65 8.01 -0.61
N GLU A 92 -1.24 9.21 -0.56
CA GLU A 92 -0.70 10.34 0.21
C GLU A 92 -0.55 10.01 1.70
N GLN A 93 -1.54 9.35 2.30
CA GLN A 93 -1.48 8.93 3.69
C GLN A 93 -0.36 7.93 3.93
N THR A 94 -0.17 6.96 3.04
CA THR A 94 0.87 5.94 3.13
C THR A 94 2.25 6.57 3.00
N VAL A 95 2.46 7.39 1.97
CA VAL A 95 3.70 8.14 1.78
C VAL A 95 3.98 9.06 2.99
N GLY A 96 2.95 9.73 3.49
CA GLY A 96 3.04 10.62 4.65
C GLY A 96 3.43 9.92 5.95
N ARG A 97 3.17 8.62 6.11
CA ARG A 97 3.62 7.84 7.28
C ARG A 97 5.14 7.68 7.29
N PHE A 98 5.77 7.44 6.14
CA PHE A 98 7.23 7.38 6.04
C PHE A 98 7.91 8.69 6.43
N PHE A 99 7.34 9.84 6.04
CA PHE A 99 7.89 11.15 6.41
C PHE A 99 7.72 11.51 7.89
N LYS A 100 6.88 10.78 8.64
CA LYS A 100 6.65 10.99 10.08
C LYS A 100 7.52 10.10 10.97
N LEU A 101 8.36 9.25 10.39
CA LEU A 101 9.24 8.37 11.16
C LEU A 101 10.26 9.18 11.96
N SER A 102 10.47 8.78 13.21
CA SER A 102 11.52 9.39 14.03
C SER A 102 12.90 9.01 13.48
N PRO A 103 13.94 9.86 13.67
CA PRO A 103 15.30 9.53 13.23
C PRO A 103 15.79 8.18 13.79
N ALA A 104 15.45 7.86 15.04
CA ALA A 104 15.81 6.58 15.66
C ALA A 104 15.14 5.38 14.95
N MET A 105 13.89 5.53 14.53
CA MET A 105 13.17 4.48 13.79
C MET A 105 13.78 4.28 12.40
N VAL A 106 14.19 5.36 11.73
CA VAL A 106 14.86 5.28 10.41
C VAL A 106 16.21 4.56 10.52
N VAL A 107 17.02 4.88 11.54
CA VAL A 107 18.31 4.20 11.77
C VAL A 107 18.10 2.71 11.97
N LYS A 108 17.17 2.31 12.84
CA LYS A 108 16.88 0.89 13.09
C LYS A 108 16.31 0.17 11.86
N LEU A 109 15.39 0.80 11.13
CA LEU A 109 14.87 0.22 9.88
C LEU A 109 15.99 -0.03 8.87
N LYS A 110 16.94 0.90 8.76
CA LYS A 110 18.10 0.73 7.90
C LYS A 110 18.96 -0.48 8.31
N GLU A 111 19.24 -0.62 9.60
CA GLU A 111 19.98 -1.78 10.15
C GLU A 111 19.27 -3.13 9.92
N ILE A 112 17.94 -3.15 9.78
CA ILE A 112 17.15 -4.36 9.54
C ILE A 112 17.09 -4.72 8.03
N LEU A 113 17.12 -3.72 7.15
CA LEU A 113 16.92 -3.88 5.71
C LEU A 113 18.22 -4.04 4.91
N GLU A 114 19.36 -3.63 5.46
CA GLU A 114 20.71 -3.85 4.92
C GLU A 114 21.33 -5.14 5.45
#